data_AF-A0A4Q3UPJ5-F1
#
_entry.id   AF-A0A4Q3UPJ5-F1
#
_cell.length_a   1.000
_cell.length_b   1.000
_cell.length_c   1.000
_cell.angle_alpha   90.00
_cell.angle_beta   90.00
_cell.angle_gamma   90.00
#
_symmetry.space_group_name_H-M   'P 1'
#
loop_
_entity.id
_entity.type
_entity.pdbx_description
1 polymer ?
#
loop_
_entity_poly.entity_id
_entity_poly.type
_entity_poly.pdbx_seq_one_letter_code
_entity_poly.pdbx_strand_id
1 'polypeptide(L)'
;MRSLITELFEAYGFQGSQAEGFDFFMRPEDSQKREFWIVVENQDEILSRQSQIAKACRSLTGHVELEKNSSMLILQKVDGRSDQSALKKSSLLTEENQYFFKKYVLLYSDSELAEFREQQREDAARQFIYNTVLRQATFSA
;
A
#
# COMPACT_ATOMS: atom_id res chain seq x y z
N MET A 1 -4.79 -4.81 -9.02
CA MET A 1 -5.27 -4.01 -7.87
C MET A 1 -4.61 -2.63 -7.83
N ARG A 2 -3.35 -2.53 -8.25
CA ARG A 2 -2.58 -1.29 -8.31
C ARG A 2 -3.32 -0.08 -8.88
N SER A 3 -3.96 -0.19 -10.05
CA SER A 3 -4.71 0.93 -10.66
C SER A 3 -5.81 1.48 -9.76
N LEU A 4 -6.51 0.60 -9.03
CA LEU A 4 -7.59 0.97 -8.11
C LEU A 4 -7.05 1.79 -6.95
N ILE A 5 -5.92 1.35 -6.41
CA ILE A 5 -5.22 2.04 -5.33
C ILE A 5 -4.72 3.39 -5.83
N THR A 6 -4.13 3.46 -7.02
CA THR A 6 -3.72 4.73 -7.65
C THR A 6 -4.89 5.71 -7.74
N GLU A 7 -6.02 5.30 -8.31
CA GLU A 7 -7.24 6.12 -8.42
C GLU A 7 -7.72 6.62 -7.04
N LEU A 8 -7.66 5.75 -6.02
CA LEU A 8 -8.04 6.11 -4.66
C LEU A 8 -7.10 7.18 -4.08
N PHE A 9 -5.79 6.97 -4.18
CA PHE A 9 -4.80 7.92 -3.68
C PHE A 9 -4.97 9.29 -4.34
N GLU A 10 -5.14 9.34 -5.66
CA GLU A 10 -5.39 10.57 -6.40
C GLU A 10 -6.70 11.26 -5.97
N ALA A 11 -7.78 10.50 -5.79
CA ALA A 11 -9.07 11.03 -5.32
C ALA A 11 -8.99 11.66 -3.91
N TYR A 12 -8.07 11.19 -3.06
CA TYR A 12 -7.80 11.75 -1.72
C TYR A 12 -6.65 12.77 -1.71
N GLY A 13 -6.28 13.30 -2.88
CA GLY A 13 -5.34 14.41 -3.03
C GLY A 13 -3.88 14.03 -2.91
N PHE A 14 -3.52 12.74 -3.04
CA PHE A 14 -2.13 12.35 -3.17
C PHE A 14 -1.65 12.52 -4.62
N GLN A 15 -0.38 12.88 -4.77
CA GLN A 15 0.31 12.92 -6.04
C GLN A 15 1.17 11.67 -6.17
N GLY A 16 0.98 10.93 -7.26
CA GLY A 16 1.67 9.68 -7.55
C GLY A 16 2.82 9.83 -8.54
N SER A 17 3.88 9.05 -8.32
CA SER A 17 4.95 8.78 -9.28
C SER A 17 5.07 7.27 -9.44
N GLN A 18 4.93 6.78 -10.67
CA GLN A 18 5.11 5.36 -10.98
C GLN A 18 6.59 5.05 -11.19
N ALA A 19 7.05 3.95 -10.60
CA ALA A 19 8.40 3.43 -10.78
C ALA A 19 8.35 1.93 -11.13
N GLU A 20 9.49 1.39 -11.57
CA GLU A 20 9.60 -0.01 -11.94
C GLU A 20 9.42 -0.92 -10.71
N GLY A 21 8.26 -1.56 -10.63
CA GLY A 21 7.89 -2.48 -9.56
C GLY A 21 7.28 -1.84 -8.30
N PHE A 22 7.11 -0.52 -8.23
CA PHE A 22 6.37 0.13 -7.15
C PHE A 22 5.77 1.47 -7.58
N ASP A 23 4.71 1.90 -6.90
CA ASP A 23 4.20 3.27 -6.99
C ASP A 23 4.57 4.03 -5.72
N PHE A 24 4.82 5.32 -5.88
CA PHE A 24 5.09 6.23 -4.80
C PHE A 24 4.02 7.31 -4.77
N PHE A 25 3.43 7.57 -3.62
CA PHE A 25 2.42 8.60 -3.41
C PHE A 25 2.81 9.52 -2.28
N MET A 26 2.57 10.81 -2.46
CA MET A 26 2.85 11.84 -1.48
C MET A 26 1.68 12.81 -1.42
N ARG A 27 1.27 13.22 -0.22
CA ARG A 27 0.31 14.30 -0.09
C ARG A 27 1.04 15.65 -0.20
N PRO A 28 0.65 16.54 -1.14
CA PRO A 28 1.18 17.89 -1.24
C PRO A 28 0.81 18.74 0.00
N GLU A 29 1.61 19.75 0.26
CA GLU A 29 1.99 20.37 1.54
C GLU A 29 0.89 21.11 2.36
N ASP A 30 -0.32 20.57 2.50
CA ASP A 30 -1.42 21.19 3.28
C ASP A 30 -1.66 20.56 4.67
N SER A 31 -0.93 19.47 4.98
CA SER A 31 -0.97 18.82 6.29
C SER A 31 0.31 19.09 7.08
N GLN A 32 0.17 19.41 8.37
CA GLN A 32 1.27 19.55 9.36
C GLN A 32 2.25 18.35 9.42
N LYS A 33 1.96 17.26 8.70
CA LYS A 33 2.83 16.11 8.47
C LYS A 33 2.73 15.69 6.99
N ARG A 34 3.88 15.57 6.31
CA ARG A 34 3.94 14.91 5.00
C ARG A 34 3.72 13.42 5.17
N GLU A 35 2.74 12.88 4.45
CA GLU A 35 2.44 11.46 4.40
C GLU A 35 2.98 10.86 3.10
N PHE A 36 3.70 9.76 3.21
CA PHE A 36 4.28 9.04 2.08
C PHE A 36 3.77 7.61 2.03
N TRP A 37 3.40 7.15 0.85
CA TRP A 37 2.89 5.81 0.61
C TRP A 37 3.65 5.15 -0.53
N ILE A 38 4.08 3.91 -0.29
CA ILE A 38 4.74 3.07 -1.28
C ILE A 38 3.81 1.90 -1.56
N VAL A 39 3.37 1.71 -2.79
CA VAL A 39 2.49 0.61 -3.17
C VAL A 39 3.26 -0.38 -4.02
N VAL A 40 3.22 -1.64 -3.63
CA VAL A 40 3.97 -2.74 -4.26
C VAL A 40 3.05 -3.93 -4.46
N GLU A 41 3.10 -4.55 -5.64
CA GLU A 41 2.40 -5.80 -5.92
C GLU A 41 3.36 -6.98 -5.73
N ASN A 42 2.82 -8.08 -5.18
CA ASN A 42 3.52 -9.34 -4.92
C ASN A 42 4.59 -9.28 -3.83
N GLN A 43 4.33 -10.04 -2.77
CA GLN A 43 5.15 -10.05 -1.58
C GLN A 43 6.60 -10.51 -1.80
N ASP A 44 6.78 -11.52 -2.65
CA ASP A 44 8.07 -12.21 -2.82
C ASP A 44 9.15 -11.29 -3.46
N GLU A 45 8.75 -10.23 -4.17
CA GLU A 45 9.68 -9.25 -4.74
C GLU A 45 10.12 -8.18 -3.73
N ILE A 46 9.35 -7.95 -2.67
CA ILE A 46 9.58 -6.83 -1.76
C ILE A 46 10.75 -7.11 -0.83
N LEU A 47 10.82 -8.33 -0.27
CA LEU A 47 11.84 -8.71 0.72
C LEU A 47 13.26 -8.41 0.25
N SER A 48 13.57 -8.73 -1.02
CA SER A 48 14.87 -8.53 -1.63
C SER A 48 15.10 -7.09 -2.13
N ARG A 49 14.03 -6.33 -2.40
CA ARG A 49 14.08 -5.00 -3.03
C ARG A 49 13.89 -3.84 -2.06
N GLN A 50 13.60 -4.06 -0.77
CA GLN A 50 13.34 -3.00 0.22
C GLN A 50 14.44 -1.90 0.21
N SER A 51 15.71 -2.31 0.13
CA SER A 51 16.85 -1.38 0.08
C SER A 51 16.86 -0.49 -1.17
N GLN A 52 16.48 -1.06 -2.32
CA GLN A 52 16.41 -0.36 -3.60
C GLN A 52 15.21 0.58 -3.63
N ILE A 53 14.05 0.12 -3.13
CA ILE A 53 12.84 0.93 -3.02
C ILE A 53 13.09 2.14 -2.11
N ALA A 54 13.74 1.94 -0.96
CA ALA A 54 14.08 3.03 -0.06
C ALA A 54 15.01 4.06 -0.71
N LYS A 55 16.04 3.61 -1.43
CA LYS A 55 16.94 4.50 -2.18
C LYS A 55 16.19 5.26 -3.28
N ALA A 56 15.34 4.58 -4.04
CA ALA A 56 14.56 5.20 -5.11
C ALA A 56 13.60 6.26 -4.56
N CYS A 57 12.91 5.98 -3.45
CA CYS A 57 12.02 6.96 -2.80
C CYS A 57 12.79 8.19 -2.27
N ARG A 58 13.99 8.00 -1.72
CA ARG A 58 14.88 9.12 -1.34
C ARG A 58 15.30 9.94 -2.55
N SER A 59 15.63 9.30 -3.67
CA SER A 59 15.98 10.00 -4.91
C SER A 59 14.79 10.75 -5.53
N LEU A 60 13.57 10.21 -5.41
CA LEU A 60 12.36 10.83 -5.96
C LEU A 60 11.91 12.07 -5.18
N THR A 61 12.16 12.13 -3.88
CA THR A 61 11.62 13.20 -3.02
C THR A 61 12.69 14.12 -2.41
N GLY A 62 13.89 13.62 -2.15
CA GLY A 62 14.91 14.34 -1.38
C GLY A 62 14.52 14.65 0.07
N HIS A 63 13.37 14.18 0.56
CA HIS A 63 12.82 14.56 1.86
C HIS A 63 13.31 13.64 2.97
N VAL A 64 13.89 14.23 4.02
CA VAL A 64 14.36 13.48 5.21
C VAL A 64 13.22 12.84 6.01
N GLU A 65 12.00 13.37 5.86
CA GLU A 65 10.80 12.93 6.56
C GLU A 65 10.29 11.57 6.07
N LEU A 66 10.76 11.12 4.90
CA LEU A 66 10.41 9.83 4.31
C LEU A 66 10.62 8.70 5.33
N GLU A 67 11.72 8.69 6.07
CA GLU A 67 12.03 7.60 7.01
C GLU A 67 11.11 7.55 8.24
N LYS A 68 10.46 8.66 8.58
CA LYS A 68 9.61 8.75 9.78
C LYS A 68 8.12 8.63 9.46
N ASN A 69 7.73 9.00 8.23
CA ASN A 69 6.33 9.13 7.83
C ASN A 69 5.97 8.31 6.58
N SER A 70 6.74 7.26 6.26
CA SER A 70 6.42 6.36 5.14
C SER A 70 5.66 5.12 5.58
N SER A 71 4.59 4.86 4.85
CA SER A 71 3.83 3.62 4.87
C SER A 71 4.07 2.84 3.58
N MET A 72 4.12 1.52 3.66
CA MET A 72 4.22 0.61 2.53
C MET A 72 2.98 -0.26 2.49
N LEU A 73 2.22 -0.21 1.39
CA LEU A 73 1.09 -1.07 1.11
C LEU A 73 1.51 -2.19 0.15
N ILE A 74 1.39 -3.42 0.61
CA ILE A 74 1.72 -4.64 -0.10
C ILE A 74 0.42 -5.26 -0.60
N LEU A 75 0.25 -5.26 -1.90
CA LEU A 75 -0.90 -5.85 -2.57
C LEU A 75 -0.57 -7.30 -2.90
N GLN A 76 -1.21 -8.23 -2.21
CA GLN A 76 -0.99 -9.67 -2.41
C GLN A 76 -2.24 -10.29 -3.00
N LYS A 77 -2.11 -10.79 -4.23
CA LYS A 77 -3.19 -11.55 -4.85
C LYS A 77 -3.32 -12.92 -4.19
N VAL A 78 -4.56 -13.36 -3.94
CA VAL A 78 -4.90 -14.68 -3.41
C VAL A 78 -5.94 -15.36 -4.31
N ASP A 79 -5.74 -16.64 -4.60
CA ASP A 79 -6.62 -17.41 -5.47
C ASP A 79 -7.68 -18.12 -4.63
N GLY A 80 -8.68 -17.38 -4.14
CA GLY A 80 -9.99 -17.88 -3.65
C GLY A 80 -10.01 -18.84 -2.44
N ARG A 81 -8.86 -19.30 -1.98
CA ARG A 81 -8.65 -20.06 -0.76
C ARG A 81 -7.57 -19.31 -0.01
N SER A 82 -7.92 -18.71 1.13
CA SER A 82 -6.98 -18.00 1.98
C SER A 82 -5.80 -18.91 2.30
N ASP A 83 -4.75 -18.80 1.49
CA ASP A 83 -3.60 -19.65 1.64
C ASP A 83 -2.95 -19.19 2.94
N GLN A 84 -2.99 -20.04 3.97
CA GLN A 84 -2.33 -19.74 5.23
C GLN A 84 -0.83 -19.42 5.00
N SER A 85 -0.29 -19.86 3.86
CA SER A 85 1.03 -19.47 3.37
C SER A 85 1.13 -17.95 3.12
N ALA A 86 0.14 -17.30 2.49
CA ALA A 86 0.14 -15.86 2.21
C ALA A 86 0.03 -15.04 3.50
N LEU A 87 -0.79 -15.48 4.45
CA LEU A 87 -0.89 -14.86 5.78
C LEU A 87 0.40 -15.01 6.59
N LYS A 88 1.01 -16.21 6.59
CA LYS A 88 2.31 -16.46 7.26
C LYS A 88 3.46 -15.71 6.60
N LYS A 89 3.46 -15.61 5.28
CA LYS A 89 4.43 -14.78 4.56
C LYS A 89 4.26 -13.32 4.98
N SER A 90 3.04 -12.80 5.01
CA SER A 90 2.75 -11.43 5.43
C SER A 90 3.27 -11.14 6.84
N SER A 91 3.09 -12.06 7.80
CA SER A 91 3.59 -11.88 9.16
C SER A 91 5.13 -11.84 9.21
N LEU A 92 5.83 -12.73 8.48
CA LEU A 92 7.30 -12.75 8.44
C LEU A 92 7.89 -11.42 7.93
N LEU A 93 7.23 -10.80 6.94
CA LEU A 93 7.65 -9.51 6.40
C LEU A 93 7.54 -8.35 7.39
N THR A 94 6.58 -8.46 8.31
CA THR A 94 6.35 -7.47 9.36
C THR A 94 7.40 -7.62 10.47
N GLU A 95 7.88 -8.85 10.70
CA GLU A 95 8.92 -9.18 11.68
C GLU A 95 10.34 -8.83 11.19
N GLU A 96 10.66 -9.02 9.90
CA GLU A 96 11.95 -8.63 9.30
C GLU A 96 12.03 -7.11 9.06
N ASN A 97 12.19 -6.39 10.18
CA ASN A 97 12.11 -4.93 10.26
C ASN A 97 13.45 -4.24 10.00
N GLN A 98 14.08 -4.50 8.84
CA GLN A 98 15.35 -3.87 8.50
C GLN A 98 15.19 -2.42 7.96
N TYR A 99 13.97 -1.99 7.63
CA TYR A 99 13.66 -0.65 7.08
C TYR A 99 12.43 -0.04 7.76
N PHE A 100 12.48 1.27 8.06
CA PHE A 100 11.51 2.02 8.87
C PHE A 100 10.11 2.26 8.26
N PHE A 101 9.68 1.44 7.30
CA PHE A 101 8.34 1.58 6.72
C PHE A 101 7.29 0.96 7.65
N LYS A 102 6.17 1.66 7.85
CA LYS A 102 4.96 1.01 8.37
C LYS A 102 4.39 0.12 7.28
N LYS A 103 4.48 -1.20 7.43
CA LYS A 103 4.03 -2.15 6.40
C LYS A 103 2.56 -2.52 6.61
N TYR A 104 1.81 -2.56 5.52
CA TYR A 104 0.41 -2.96 5.44
C TYR A 104 0.28 -4.00 4.34
N VAL A 105 -0.48 -5.07 4.58
CA VAL A 105 -0.72 -6.09 3.55
C VAL A 105 -2.21 -6.14 3.25
N LEU A 106 -2.55 -5.97 1.98
CA LEU A 106 -3.91 -6.08 1.47
C LEU A 106 -3.99 -7.32 0.58
N LEU A 107 -4.70 -8.32 1.10
CA LEU A 107 -5.04 -9.52 0.33
C LEU A 107 -6.22 -9.21 -0.58
N TYR A 108 -6.17 -9.67 -1.83
CA TYR A 108 -7.29 -9.55 -2.75
C TYR A 108 -7.34 -10.72 -3.73
N SER A 109 -8.54 -11.12 -4.13
CA SER A 109 -8.80 -12.06 -5.21
C SER A 109 -9.30 -11.34 -6.47
N ASP A 110 -9.27 -12.02 -7.62
CA ASP A 110 -9.85 -11.47 -8.85
C ASP A 110 -11.36 -11.23 -8.71
N SER A 111 -12.07 -12.09 -7.97
CA SER A 111 -13.49 -11.92 -7.68
C SER A 111 -13.76 -10.68 -6.86
N GLU A 112 -13.01 -10.47 -5.76
CA GLU A 112 -13.16 -9.25 -4.93
C GLU A 112 -12.80 -7.98 -5.70
N LEU A 113 -11.78 -8.03 -6.57
CA LEU A 113 -11.42 -6.91 -7.42
C LEU A 113 -12.50 -6.61 -8.48
N ALA A 114 -13.10 -7.65 -9.05
CA ALA A 114 -14.19 -7.50 -10.02
C ALA A 114 -15.45 -6.93 -9.36
N GLU A 115 -15.85 -7.48 -8.21
CA GLU A 115 -16.95 -6.98 -7.39
C GLU A 115 -16.73 -5.51 -7.00
N PHE A 116 -15.52 -5.16 -6.57
CA PHE A 116 -15.19 -3.77 -6.25
C PHE A 116 -15.32 -2.84 -7.47
N ARG A 117 -14.89 -3.29 -8.65
CA ARG A 117 -14.99 -2.51 -9.88
C ARG A 117 -16.44 -2.32 -10.33
N GLU A 118 -17.28 -3.32 -10.11
CA GLU A 118 -18.71 -3.24 -10.38
C GLU A 118 -19.44 -2.33 -9.37
N GLN A 119 -18.99 -2.36 -8.10
CA GLN A 119 -19.45 -1.50 -7.00
C GLN A 119 -18.82 -0.10 -6.98
N GLN A 120 -17.99 0.30 -7.96
CA GLN A 120 -17.38 1.65 -8.07
C GLN A 120 -18.40 2.83 -8.03
N ARG A 121 -19.70 2.55 -8.00
CA ARG A 121 -20.79 3.52 -7.78
C ARG A 121 -21.12 3.77 -6.30
N GLU A 122 -20.64 2.95 -5.37
CA GLU A 122 -20.96 3.08 -3.95
C GLU A 122 -19.76 3.61 -3.15
N ASP A 123 -19.93 4.78 -2.55
CA ASP A 123 -18.95 5.41 -1.65
C ASP A 123 -18.48 4.49 -0.52
N ALA A 124 -19.29 3.48 -0.15
CA ALA A 124 -18.98 2.52 0.91
C ALA A 124 -17.74 1.68 0.65
N ALA A 125 -17.54 1.20 -0.59
CA ALA A 125 -16.39 0.36 -0.94
C ALA A 125 -15.09 1.19 -0.93
N ARG A 126 -15.15 2.41 -1.47
CA ARG A 126 -14.04 3.38 -1.41
C ARG A 126 -13.71 3.75 0.04
N GLN A 127 -14.74 3.98 0.86
CA GLN A 127 -14.55 4.23 2.30
C GLN A 127 -14.00 3.01 3.03
N PHE A 128 -14.35 1.78 2.65
CA PHE A 128 -13.76 0.58 3.23
C PHE A 128 -12.25 0.52 2.97
N ILE A 129 -11.81 0.70 1.71
CA ILE A 129 -10.38 0.71 1.40
C ILE A 129 -9.71 1.91 2.07
N TYR A 130 -10.32 3.09 2.07
CA TYR A 130 -9.81 4.24 2.79
C TYR A 130 -9.64 3.96 4.29
N ASN A 131 -10.62 3.34 4.95
CA ASN A 131 -10.54 3.02 6.37
C ASN A 131 -9.51 1.93 6.66
N THR A 132 -9.45 0.90 5.82
CA THR A 132 -8.51 -0.22 5.96
C THR A 132 -7.07 0.20 5.68
N VAL A 133 -6.85 1.01 4.64
CA VAL A 133 -5.51 1.41 4.18
C VAL A 133 -5.06 2.70 4.85
N LEU A 134 -5.88 3.76 4.86
CA LEU A 134 -5.46 5.11 5.24
C LEU A 134 -5.84 5.49 6.68
N ARG A 135 -6.86 4.88 7.29
CA ARG A 135 -7.40 5.31 8.60
C ARG A 135 -7.19 4.33 9.77
N GLN A 136 -6.65 3.13 9.55
CA GLN A 136 -6.61 2.06 10.55
C GLN A 136 -8.01 1.76 11.15
N ALA A 137 -8.91 1.18 10.37
CA ALA A 137 -9.95 0.35 10.98
C ALA A 137 -9.32 -1.01 11.32
N THR A 138 -8.69 -1.09 12.50
CA THR A 138 -8.40 -2.37 13.13
C THR A 138 -9.74 -3.10 13.27
N PHE A 139 -9.89 -4.24 12.60
CA PHE A 139 -10.99 -5.15 12.92
C PHE A 139 -10.74 -5.66 14.34
N SER A 140 -11.39 -5.01 15.31
CA SER A 140 -11.62 -5.61 16.61
C SER A 140 -12.69 -6.68 16.39
N ALA A 141 -12.25 -7.94 16.38
CA ALA A 141 -13.14 -9.09 16.59
C ALA A 141 -13.65 -9.12 18.03
#